data_AF-A0A2P0QLD1-F1
#
_entry.id   AF-A0A2P0QLD1-F1
#
_cell.length_a   1.000
_cell.length_b   1.000
_cell.length_c   1.000
_cell.angle_alpha   90.00
_cell.angle_beta   90.00
_cell.angle_gamma   90.00
#
_symmetry.space_group_name_H-M   'P 1'
#
loop_
_entity.id
_entity.type
_entity.pdbx_description
1 polymer ?
#
loop_
_entity_poly.entity_id
_entity_poly.type
_entity_poly.pdbx_seq_one_letter_code
_entity_poly.pdbx_strand_id
1 'polypeptide(L)'
;ILAEKTATVGRESAPYTGFIGDTVIRKLGYSLVDGSILGLALIVGTPASSGSAAAICRELQEKYMLTFLAGDVISSLLKAGVKLGLEYRLVPLGSTPSYGVHFVDIIARVAMMFGGVTPGDANRLLAYAAERAKAIIIVFPQLSDEEIAFVDSMRVLGFPILSLAGDVGGEWIPATPDDVVRQGMEKKGIRVNVTAIPIPMACSPAFEG
;
A
#
# COMPACT_ATOMS: atom_id res chain seq x y z
N ILE A 1 4.68 17.51 -11.88
CA ILE A 1 5.79 17.42 -10.89
C ILE A 1 6.50 16.08 -10.95
N LEU A 2 5.96 14.94 -10.47
CA LEU A 2 6.74 13.68 -10.42
C LEU A 2 7.16 13.13 -11.79
N ALA A 3 6.26 13.21 -12.79
CA ALA A 3 6.57 12.81 -14.16
C ALA A 3 7.70 13.66 -14.78
N GLU A 4 7.66 14.97 -14.53
CA GLU A 4 8.68 15.93 -14.96
C GLU A 4 10.03 15.67 -14.25
N LYS A 5 10.02 15.47 -12.93
CA LYS A 5 11.20 15.05 -12.15
C LYS A 5 11.81 13.77 -12.73
N THR A 6 10.98 12.79 -13.07
CA THR A 6 11.45 11.52 -13.65
C THR A 6 12.02 11.71 -15.05
N ALA A 7 11.44 12.60 -15.86
CA ALA A 7 11.94 12.91 -17.20
C ALA A 7 13.28 13.68 -17.17
N THR A 8 13.51 14.49 -16.14
CA THR A 8 14.69 15.35 -16.02
C THR A 8 15.85 14.69 -15.29
N VAL A 9 15.56 14.04 -14.15
CA VAL A 9 16.58 13.46 -13.24
C VAL A 9 16.67 11.94 -13.40
N GLY A 10 15.70 11.31 -14.07
CA GLY A 10 15.59 9.87 -14.17
C GLY A 10 14.82 9.26 -12.99
N ARG A 11 14.76 7.92 -12.96
CA ARG A 11 14.15 7.18 -11.86
C ARG A 11 15.08 7.14 -10.66
N GLU A 12 14.52 7.07 -9.46
CA GLU A 12 15.31 6.79 -8.26
C GLU A 12 16.01 5.44 -8.40
N SER A 13 17.25 5.36 -7.92
CA SER A 13 18.01 4.11 -7.97
C SER A 13 17.42 3.06 -7.04
N ALA A 14 17.87 1.82 -7.19
CA ALA A 14 17.53 0.76 -6.24
C ALA A 14 17.77 1.24 -4.80
N PRO A 15 16.87 0.91 -3.86
CA PRO A 15 15.84 -0.13 -3.97
C PRO A 15 14.49 0.35 -4.53
N TYR A 16 14.33 1.61 -4.92
CA TYR A 16 13.04 2.18 -5.32
C TYR A 16 12.56 1.66 -6.68
N THR A 17 11.28 1.33 -6.78
CA THR A 17 10.65 0.89 -8.04
C THR A 17 10.18 2.06 -8.88
N GLY A 18 9.76 3.16 -8.25
CA GLY A 18 9.02 4.23 -8.92
C GLY A 18 7.75 3.69 -9.58
N PHE A 19 7.49 4.18 -10.78
CA PHE A 19 6.38 3.74 -11.62
C PHE A 19 6.45 2.25 -11.95
N ILE A 20 5.39 1.51 -11.61
CA ILE A 20 5.27 0.08 -11.92
C ILE A 20 4.66 -0.08 -13.32
N GLY A 21 5.36 -0.74 -14.24
CA GLY A 21 4.87 -0.93 -15.61
C GLY A 21 3.66 -1.87 -15.72
N ASP A 22 2.84 -1.66 -16.75
CA ASP A 22 1.63 -2.44 -17.02
C ASP A 22 1.86 -3.96 -17.09
N THR A 23 3.02 -4.39 -17.59
CA THR A 23 3.38 -5.80 -17.64
C THR A 23 3.46 -6.42 -16.24
N VAL A 24 3.96 -5.66 -15.26
CA VAL A 24 4.02 -6.10 -13.86
C VAL A 24 2.62 -6.11 -13.26
N ILE A 25 1.82 -5.08 -13.49
CA ILE A 25 0.42 -5.03 -13.02
C ILE A 25 -0.39 -6.20 -13.59
N ARG A 26 -0.24 -6.52 -14.87
CA ARG A 26 -0.92 -7.66 -15.49
C ARG A 26 -0.54 -8.98 -14.83
N LYS A 27 0.73 -9.16 -14.45
CA LYS A 27 1.18 -10.32 -13.68
C LYS A 27 0.54 -10.36 -12.28
N LEU A 28 0.50 -9.22 -11.59
CA LEU A 28 -0.14 -9.10 -10.27
C LEU A 28 -1.66 -9.32 -10.31
N GLY A 29 -2.31 -9.00 -11.44
CA GLY A 29 -3.72 -9.27 -11.67
C GLY A 29 -4.07 -10.75 -11.51
N TYR A 30 -3.19 -11.68 -11.94
CA TYR A 30 -3.41 -13.10 -11.71
C TYR A 30 -3.44 -13.44 -10.23
N SER A 31 -2.53 -12.86 -9.44
CA SER A 31 -2.46 -13.04 -7.98
C SER A 31 -3.66 -12.46 -7.21
N LEU A 32 -4.35 -11.48 -7.79
CA LEU A 32 -5.62 -10.97 -7.24
C LEU A 32 -6.79 -11.91 -7.55
N VAL A 33 -6.75 -12.61 -8.69
CA VAL A 33 -7.81 -13.55 -9.13
C VAL A 33 -7.69 -14.90 -8.43
N ASP A 34 -6.47 -15.42 -8.25
CA ASP A 34 -6.23 -16.70 -7.56
C ASP A 34 -6.35 -16.60 -6.02
N GLY A 35 -6.55 -15.39 -5.49
CA GLY A 35 -6.72 -15.13 -4.06
C GLY A 35 -5.42 -15.12 -3.25
N SER A 36 -4.25 -15.22 -3.90
CA SER A 36 -2.95 -15.14 -3.22
C SER A 36 -2.65 -13.73 -2.68
N ILE A 37 -3.32 -12.69 -3.20
CA ILE A 37 -3.35 -11.33 -2.64
C ILE A 37 -4.79 -10.99 -2.24
N LEU A 38 -5.02 -10.72 -0.96
CA LEU A 38 -6.36 -10.42 -0.43
C LEU A 38 -6.73 -8.94 -0.54
N GLY A 39 -5.74 -8.07 -0.61
CA GLY A 39 -5.91 -6.62 -0.69
C GLY A 39 -4.58 -5.90 -0.83
N LEU A 40 -4.66 -4.58 -0.92
CA LEU A 40 -3.55 -3.67 -1.12
C LEU A 40 -3.43 -2.74 0.10
N ALA A 41 -2.21 -2.35 0.44
CA ALA A 41 -1.96 -1.34 1.45
C ALA A 41 -0.98 -0.30 0.90
N LEU A 42 -1.21 0.96 1.22
CA LEU A 42 -0.21 2.02 1.06
C LEU A 42 0.25 2.46 2.44
N ILE A 43 1.56 2.46 2.69
CA ILE A 43 2.16 3.03 3.89
C ILE A 43 2.99 4.25 3.52
N VAL A 44 2.68 5.38 4.15
CA VAL A 44 3.35 6.67 3.91
C VAL A 44 3.88 7.27 5.20
N GLY A 45 4.92 8.11 5.07
CA GLY A 45 5.45 8.94 6.15
C GLY A 45 6.64 8.32 6.88
N THR A 46 6.93 8.87 8.07
CA THR A 46 8.16 8.60 8.80
C THR A 46 7.87 7.91 10.13
N PRO A 47 8.19 6.61 10.28
CA PRO A 47 7.97 5.90 11.53
C PRO A 47 8.94 6.39 12.61
N ALA A 48 8.43 6.62 13.83
CA ALA A 48 9.27 6.99 14.98
C ALA A 48 10.22 5.84 15.42
N SER A 49 9.85 4.59 15.14
CA SER A 49 10.65 3.40 15.42
C SER A 49 10.59 2.42 14.26
N SER A 50 11.74 1.94 13.80
CA SER A 50 11.84 0.95 12.73
C SER A 50 11.17 -0.39 13.08
N GLY A 51 11.10 -0.73 14.37
CA GLY A 51 10.41 -1.94 14.85
C GLY A 51 8.91 -1.90 14.58
N SER A 52 8.27 -0.74 14.74
CA SER A 52 6.83 -0.59 14.49
C SER A 52 6.46 -0.77 13.01
N ALA A 53 7.24 -0.15 12.11
CA ALA A 53 7.05 -0.31 10.67
C ALA A 53 7.27 -1.75 10.23
N ALA A 54 8.31 -2.42 10.75
CA ALA A 54 8.58 -3.82 10.44
C ALA A 54 7.46 -4.76 10.93
N ALA A 55 6.92 -4.52 12.13
CA ALA A 55 5.82 -5.29 12.68
C ALA A 55 4.54 -5.16 11.82
N ILE A 56 4.16 -3.93 11.46
CA ILE A 56 3.01 -3.65 10.59
C ILE A 56 3.18 -4.33 9.22
N CYS A 57 4.36 -4.20 8.60
CA CYS A 57 4.65 -4.82 7.32
C CYS A 57 4.55 -6.36 7.39
N ARG A 58 5.08 -6.94 8.47
CA ARG A 58 5.00 -8.39 8.71
C ARG A 58 3.55 -8.85 8.88
N GLU A 59 2.75 -8.14 9.67
CA GLU A 59 1.33 -8.48 9.82
C GLU A 59 0.60 -8.40 8.48
N LEU A 60 0.81 -7.34 7.68
CA LEU A 60 0.24 -7.22 6.34
C LEU A 60 0.62 -8.39 5.42
N GLN A 61 1.88 -8.84 5.46
CA GLN A 61 2.33 -10.03 4.73
C GLN A 61 1.60 -11.31 5.19
N GLU A 62 1.48 -11.51 6.51
CA GLU A 62 0.75 -12.65 7.11
C GLU A 62 -0.75 -12.63 6.77
N LYS A 63 -1.31 -11.44 6.51
CA LYS A 63 -2.68 -11.24 6.01
C LYS A 63 -2.80 -11.23 4.49
N TYR A 64 -1.76 -11.66 3.78
CA TYR A 64 -1.70 -11.73 2.32
C TYR A 64 -1.95 -10.40 1.59
N MET A 65 -1.55 -9.28 2.20
CA MET A 65 -1.66 -7.95 1.60
C MET A 65 -0.43 -7.64 0.74
N LEU A 66 -0.65 -6.98 -0.40
CA LEU A 66 0.42 -6.36 -1.19
C LEU A 66 0.61 -4.91 -0.72
N THR A 67 1.76 -4.61 -0.14
CA THR A 67 2.02 -3.32 0.50
C THR A 67 2.93 -2.47 -0.38
N PHE A 68 2.54 -1.22 -0.59
CA PHE A 68 3.31 -0.20 -1.26
C PHE A 68 3.80 0.81 -0.22
N LEU A 69 5.07 1.20 -0.33
CA LEU A 69 5.75 2.03 0.65
C LEU A 69 6.19 3.33 -0.04
N ALA A 70 6.00 4.49 0.60
CA ALA A 70 6.53 5.75 0.10
C ALA A 70 6.96 6.66 1.26
N GLY A 71 8.15 7.27 1.15
CA GLY A 71 8.75 8.06 2.22
C GLY A 71 9.78 7.31 3.05
N ASP A 72 10.15 7.90 4.19
CA ASP A 72 11.22 7.42 5.07
C ASP A 72 10.94 6.05 5.71
N VAL A 73 9.69 5.58 5.70
CA VAL A 73 9.34 4.20 6.08
C VAL A 73 10.22 3.17 5.36
N ILE A 74 10.59 3.41 4.11
CA ILE A 74 11.46 2.53 3.32
C ILE A 74 12.86 2.47 3.94
N SER A 75 13.47 3.63 4.20
CA SER A 75 14.80 3.73 4.83
C SER A 75 14.80 3.06 6.21
N SER A 76 13.73 3.26 6.99
CA SER A 76 13.56 2.67 8.30
C SER A 76 13.51 1.12 8.26
N LEU A 77 12.76 0.57 7.30
CA LEU A 77 12.67 -0.89 7.08
C LEU A 77 14.02 -1.49 6.65
N LEU A 78 14.73 -0.83 5.73
CA LEU A 78 16.06 -1.27 5.29
C LEU A 78 17.07 -1.29 6.43
N LYS A 79 17.07 -0.25 7.29
CA LYS A 79 17.93 -0.21 8.49
C LYS A 79 17.59 -1.32 9.48
N ALA A 80 16.33 -1.76 9.54
CA ALA A 80 15.90 -2.90 10.33
C ALA A 80 16.19 -4.26 9.66
N GLY A 81 16.83 -4.29 8.49
CA GLY A 81 17.16 -5.52 7.77
C GLY A 81 15.96 -6.18 7.07
N VAL A 82 14.86 -5.46 6.90
CA VAL A 82 13.68 -5.97 6.17
C VAL A 82 13.98 -5.96 4.68
N LYS A 83 13.77 -7.12 4.02
CA LYS A 83 13.90 -7.24 2.57
C LYS A 83 12.67 -6.63 1.89
N LEU A 84 12.93 -5.77 0.90
CA LEU A 84 11.90 -5.06 0.14
C LEU A 84 11.96 -5.52 -1.32
N GLY A 85 10.80 -5.54 -1.97
CA GLY A 85 10.64 -6.05 -3.32
C GLY A 85 9.24 -6.60 -3.55
N LEU A 86 8.91 -6.81 -4.81
CA LEU A 86 7.62 -7.36 -5.20
C LEU A 86 7.45 -8.81 -4.72
N GLU A 87 8.54 -9.58 -4.76
CA GLU A 87 8.68 -10.94 -4.25
C GLU A 87 8.43 -11.03 -2.74
N TYR A 88 8.70 -9.94 -2.00
CA TYR A 88 8.42 -9.84 -0.57
C TYR A 88 7.07 -9.18 -0.28
N ARG A 89 6.28 -8.80 -1.30
CA ARG A 89 5.02 -8.05 -1.15
C ARG A 89 5.16 -6.70 -0.44
N LEU A 90 6.37 -6.16 -0.41
CA LEU A 90 6.71 -4.86 0.19
C LEU A 90 7.39 -4.01 -0.89
N VAL A 91 6.60 -3.24 -1.63
CA VAL A 91 7.04 -2.53 -2.84
C VAL A 91 7.47 -1.10 -2.50
N PRO A 92 8.77 -0.76 -2.56
CA PRO A 92 9.26 0.58 -2.27
C PRO A 92 9.05 1.53 -3.46
N LEU A 93 8.00 2.35 -3.43
CA LEU A 93 7.67 3.26 -4.55
C LEU A 93 8.68 4.39 -4.70
N GLY A 94 9.09 5.03 -3.62
CA GLY A 94 10.07 6.12 -3.67
C GLY A 94 10.31 6.82 -2.35
N SER A 95 11.34 7.65 -2.33
CA SER A 95 11.94 8.23 -1.12
C SER A 95 11.06 9.25 -0.40
N THR A 96 10.04 9.82 -1.06
CA THR A 96 9.13 10.81 -0.49
C THR A 96 7.67 10.32 -0.51
N PRO A 97 6.81 10.74 0.44
CA PRO A 97 5.38 10.40 0.46
C PRO A 97 4.63 10.65 -0.85
N SER A 98 5.04 11.66 -1.64
CA SER A 98 4.47 11.96 -2.95
C SER A 98 4.60 10.82 -3.98
N TYR A 99 5.55 9.89 -3.82
CA TYR A 99 5.61 8.67 -4.64
C TYR A 99 4.43 7.72 -4.40
N GLY A 100 3.65 7.93 -3.34
CA GLY A 100 2.35 7.29 -3.14
C GLY A 100 1.39 7.53 -4.31
N VAL A 101 1.64 8.49 -5.21
CA VAL A 101 0.84 8.67 -6.43
C VAL A 101 0.88 7.43 -7.31
N HIS A 102 1.98 6.66 -7.26
CA HIS A 102 2.08 5.41 -7.99
C HIS A 102 1.12 4.34 -7.49
N PHE A 103 0.72 4.38 -6.22
CA PHE A 103 -0.35 3.53 -5.72
C PHE A 103 -1.68 3.88 -6.40
N VAL A 104 -2.02 5.16 -6.49
CA VAL A 104 -3.25 5.64 -7.12
C VAL A 104 -3.25 5.32 -8.62
N ASP A 105 -2.11 5.47 -9.31
CA ASP A 105 -2.00 5.13 -10.73
C ASP A 105 -2.19 3.62 -10.99
N ILE A 106 -1.77 2.76 -10.05
CA ILE A 106 -1.98 1.31 -10.12
C ILE A 106 -3.48 1.01 -10.00
N ILE A 107 -4.17 1.62 -9.04
CA ILE A 107 -5.63 1.46 -8.88
C ILE A 107 -6.36 1.87 -10.16
N ALA A 108 -6.00 3.02 -10.74
CA ALA A 108 -6.62 3.49 -11.98
C ALA A 108 -6.37 2.55 -13.16
N ARG A 109 -5.15 2.06 -13.32
CA ARG A 109 -4.81 1.12 -14.40
C ARG A 109 -5.44 -0.26 -14.20
N VAL A 110 -5.55 -0.74 -12.96
CA VAL A 110 -6.28 -1.97 -12.64
C VAL A 110 -7.77 -1.82 -13.00
N ALA A 111 -8.39 -0.69 -12.65
CA ALA A 111 -9.78 -0.41 -13.01
C ALA A 111 -10.00 -0.40 -14.54
N MET A 112 -9.06 0.18 -15.30
CA MET A 112 -9.14 0.19 -16.77
C MET A 112 -8.89 -1.19 -17.38
N MET A 113 -7.84 -1.91 -16.94
CA MET A 113 -7.44 -3.20 -17.51
C MET A 113 -8.40 -4.33 -17.16
N PHE A 114 -8.88 -4.38 -15.92
CA PHE A 114 -9.66 -5.51 -15.40
C PHE A 114 -11.10 -5.14 -15.06
N GLY A 115 -11.36 -3.87 -14.74
CA GLY A 115 -12.70 -3.36 -14.50
C GLY A 115 -13.42 -2.85 -15.76
N GLY A 116 -12.73 -2.75 -16.89
CA GLY A 116 -13.28 -2.22 -18.15
C GLY A 116 -13.70 -0.75 -18.07
N VAL A 117 -13.13 0.01 -17.12
CA VAL A 117 -13.39 1.44 -17.00
C VAL A 117 -12.79 2.17 -18.20
N THR A 118 -13.59 2.99 -18.87
CA THR A 118 -13.15 3.78 -20.03
C THR A 118 -12.26 4.94 -19.57
N PRO A 119 -11.11 5.21 -20.21
CA PRO A 119 -10.30 6.37 -19.91
C PRO A 119 -11.13 7.67 -20.00
N GLY A 120 -11.03 8.51 -18.97
CA GLY A 120 -11.81 9.75 -18.85
C GLY A 120 -13.13 9.60 -18.07
N ASP A 121 -13.59 8.39 -17.78
CA ASP A 121 -14.77 8.15 -16.94
C ASP A 121 -14.40 8.15 -15.45
N ALA A 122 -14.29 9.34 -14.88
CA ALA A 122 -13.93 9.53 -13.48
C ALA A 122 -14.94 8.87 -12.52
N ASN A 123 -16.24 8.94 -12.82
CA ASN A 123 -17.27 8.40 -11.95
C ASN A 123 -17.16 6.88 -11.84
N ARG A 124 -16.99 6.18 -12.97
CA ARG A 124 -16.78 4.72 -12.96
C ARG A 124 -15.47 4.31 -12.31
N LEU A 125 -14.41 5.11 -12.46
CA LEU A 125 -13.14 4.87 -11.79
C LEU A 125 -13.30 4.93 -10.26
N LEU A 126 -13.94 5.99 -9.75
CA LEU A 126 -14.15 6.18 -8.32
C LEU A 126 -15.07 5.12 -7.74
N ALA A 127 -16.14 4.75 -8.45
CA ALA A 127 -17.02 3.64 -8.06
C ALA A 127 -16.25 2.30 -8.00
N TYR A 128 -15.42 2.01 -9.01
CA TYR A 128 -14.57 0.82 -9.00
C TYR A 128 -13.62 0.80 -7.80
N ALA A 129 -12.95 1.92 -7.50
CA ALA A 129 -12.06 2.02 -6.35
C ALA A 129 -12.82 1.79 -5.03
N ALA A 130 -13.94 2.48 -4.83
CA ALA A 130 -14.71 2.38 -3.60
C ALA A 130 -15.26 0.95 -3.36
N GLU A 131 -15.82 0.32 -4.40
CA GLU A 131 -16.59 -0.92 -4.28
C GLU A 131 -15.77 -2.19 -4.51
N ARG A 132 -14.74 -2.15 -5.37
CA ARG A 132 -14.01 -3.35 -5.80
C ARG A 132 -12.57 -3.39 -5.34
N ALA A 133 -11.88 -2.26 -5.26
CA ALA A 133 -10.50 -2.26 -4.80
C ALA A 133 -10.44 -2.41 -3.27
N LYS A 134 -9.89 -3.54 -2.81
CA LYS A 134 -9.64 -3.82 -1.39
C LYS A 134 -8.36 -3.16 -0.93
N ALA A 135 -8.39 -1.86 -0.71
CA ALA A 135 -7.23 -1.06 -0.35
C ALA A 135 -7.40 -0.29 0.95
N ILE A 136 -6.31 -0.14 1.70
CA ILE A 136 -6.21 0.67 2.92
C ILE A 136 -4.96 1.57 2.85
N ILE A 137 -4.97 2.70 3.54
CA ILE A 137 -3.84 3.63 3.61
C ILE A 137 -3.43 3.79 5.07
N ILE A 138 -2.17 3.58 5.41
CA ILE A 138 -1.59 3.74 6.75
C ILE A 138 -0.61 4.90 6.71
N VAL A 139 -0.76 5.82 7.64
CA VAL A 139 -0.01 7.08 7.68
C VAL A 139 0.79 7.16 8.97
N PHE A 140 2.11 7.17 8.84
CA PHE A 140 3.02 7.52 9.93
C PHE A 140 3.07 9.03 10.14
N PRO A 141 3.49 9.51 11.33
CA PRO A 141 3.60 10.93 11.64
C PRO A 141 4.68 11.64 10.80
N GLN A 142 4.80 12.96 11.03
CA GLN A 142 5.80 13.85 10.43
C GLN A 142 5.63 14.11 8.92
N LEU A 143 4.39 14.15 8.45
CA LEU A 143 4.08 14.68 7.13
C LEU A 143 4.02 16.20 7.17
N SER A 144 4.49 16.84 6.11
CA SER A 144 4.23 18.27 5.83
C SER A 144 2.78 18.51 5.43
N ASP A 145 2.30 19.75 5.49
CA ASP A 145 0.94 20.13 5.10
C ASP A 145 0.61 19.72 3.65
N GLU A 146 1.59 19.83 2.73
CA GLU A 146 1.43 19.41 1.34
C GLU A 146 1.25 17.89 1.22
N GLU A 147 1.97 17.12 2.02
CA GLU A 147 1.86 15.65 2.04
C GLU A 147 0.58 15.19 2.71
N ILE A 148 0.13 15.88 3.77
CA ILE A 148 -1.18 15.65 4.39
C ILE A 148 -2.28 15.90 3.36
N ALA A 149 -2.25 17.04 2.66
CA ALA A 149 -3.23 17.35 1.62
C ALA A 149 -3.21 16.31 0.47
N PHE A 150 -2.02 15.85 0.09
CA PHE A 150 -1.86 14.80 -0.91
C PHE A 150 -2.52 13.48 -0.47
N VAL A 151 -2.23 13.00 0.75
CA VAL A 151 -2.84 11.79 1.29
C VAL A 151 -4.34 11.96 1.46
N ASP A 152 -4.77 13.13 1.94
CA ASP A 152 -6.19 13.44 2.15
C ASP A 152 -7.00 13.40 0.85
N SER A 153 -6.40 13.80 -0.27
CA SER A 153 -7.03 13.71 -1.59
C SER A 153 -7.40 12.27 -1.99
N MET A 154 -6.71 11.26 -1.45
CA MET A 154 -7.00 9.85 -1.72
C MET A 154 -8.31 9.37 -1.10
N ARG A 155 -8.91 10.14 -0.19
CA ARG A 155 -10.22 9.83 0.41
C ARG A 155 -11.31 9.62 -0.65
N VAL A 156 -11.22 10.33 -1.77
CA VAL A 156 -12.15 10.20 -2.90
C VAL A 156 -12.21 8.77 -3.46
N LEU A 157 -11.17 7.96 -3.24
CA LEU A 157 -11.11 6.55 -3.67
C LEU A 157 -11.90 5.60 -2.76
N GLY A 158 -12.42 6.07 -1.62
CA GLY A 158 -13.18 5.26 -0.67
C GLY A 158 -12.30 4.23 0.07
N PHE A 159 -11.03 4.55 0.29
CA PHE A 159 -10.12 3.75 1.11
C PHE A 159 -10.05 4.34 2.53
N PRO A 160 -10.11 3.52 3.59
CA PRO A 160 -9.87 4.01 4.93
C PRO A 160 -8.42 4.51 5.03
N ILE A 161 -8.26 5.70 5.61
CA ILE A 161 -6.96 6.30 5.92
C ILE A 161 -6.76 6.17 7.43
N LEU A 162 -5.77 5.39 7.85
CA LEU A 162 -5.47 5.08 9.24
C LEU A 162 -4.24 5.89 9.67
N SER A 163 -4.41 6.72 10.69
CA SER A 163 -3.38 7.63 11.20
C SER A 163 -2.72 7.07 12.45
N LEU A 164 -1.40 6.88 12.40
CA LEU A 164 -0.55 6.60 13.56
C LEU A 164 -0.04 7.88 14.24
N ALA A 165 -0.40 9.05 13.72
CA ALA A 165 -0.08 10.36 14.30
C ALA A 165 -1.14 10.85 15.31
N GLY A 166 -2.19 10.05 15.54
CA GLY A 166 -3.38 10.47 16.25
C GLY A 166 -4.40 11.17 15.35
N ASP A 167 -5.25 12.01 15.94
CA ASP A 167 -6.28 12.76 15.23
C ASP A 167 -5.64 13.93 14.44
N VAL A 168 -5.62 13.78 13.12
CA VAL A 168 -5.16 14.81 12.17
C VAL A 168 -6.35 15.64 11.65
N GLY A 169 -7.57 15.34 12.11
CA GLY A 169 -8.81 15.92 11.64
C GLY A 169 -9.35 15.25 10.36
N GLY A 170 -10.60 15.59 10.02
CA GLY A 170 -11.29 15.02 8.86
C GLY A 170 -11.82 13.60 9.12
N GLU A 171 -11.77 12.74 8.10
CA GLU A 171 -12.23 11.35 8.16
C GLU A 171 -11.11 10.33 8.41
N TRP A 172 -9.93 10.80 8.83
CA TRP A 172 -8.81 9.92 9.15
C TRP A 172 -9.10 9.16 10.43
N ILE A 173 -8.80 7.88 10.44
CA ILE A 173 -9.12 6.99 11.55
C ILE A 173 -7.87 6.88 12.43
N PRO A 174 -7.89 7.40 13.67
CA PRO A 174 -6.76 7.23 14.57
C PRO A 174 -6.58 5.76 14.93
N ALA A 175 -5.34 5.29 14.90
CA ALA A 175 -4.96 3.91 15.17
C ALA A 175 -3.65 3.83 15.96
N THR A 176 -3.39 2.67 16.53
CA THR A 176 -2.11 2.32 17.17
C THR A 176 -1.35 1.31 16.30
N PRO A 177 -0.02 1.18 16.45
CA PRO A 177 0.74 0.19 15.69
C PRO A 177 0.22 -1.24 15.83
N ASP A 178 -0.39 -1.58 16.97
CA ASP A 178 -0.86 -2.93 17.29
C ASP A 178 -2.22 -3.27 16.66
N ASP A 179 -3.02 -2.27 16.29
CA ASP A 179 -4.39 -2.49 15.78
C ASP A 179 -4.66 -1.89 14.39
N VAL A 180 -3.75 -1.09 13.85
CA VAL A 180 -3.92 -0.37 12.58
C VAL A 180 -4.26 -1.28 11.41
N VAL A 181 -3.60 -2.45 11.31
CA VAL A 181 -3.84 -3.40 10.21
C VAL A 181 -5.23 -4.02 10.34
N ARG A 182 -5.55 -4.55 11.52
CA ARG A 182 -6.86 -5.14 11.83
C ARG A 182 -7.99 -4.13 11.59
N GLN A 183 -7.86 -2.93 12.15
CA GLN A 183 -8.87 -1.87 12.04
C GLN A 183 -9.06 -1.44 10.58
N GLY A 184 -7.98 -1.26 9.82
CA GLY A 184 -8.04 -0.92 8.40
C GLY A 184 -8.75 -2.01 7.58
N MET A 185 -8.36 -3.28 7.79
CA MET A 185 -8.97 -4.42 7.10
C MET A 185 -10.47 -4.56 7.44
N GLU A 186 -10.84 -4.43 8.71
CA GLU A 186 -12.24 -4.45 9.16
C GLU A 186 -13.06 -3.35 8.50
N LYS A 187 -12.54 -2.11 8.49
CA LYS A 187 -13.21 -0.96 7.88
C LYS A 187 -13.42 -1.11 6.38
N LYS A 188 -12.46 -1.72 5.66
CA LYS A 188 -12.60 -1.99 4.23
C LYS A 188 -13.34 -3.31 3.92
N GLY A 189 -13.61 -4.15 4.92
CA GLY A 189 -14.25 -5.45 4.74
C GLY A 189 -13.34 -6.54 4.15
N ILE A 190 -12.03 -6.42 4.36
CA ILE A 190 -11.04 -7.42 3.94
C ILE A 190 -11.00 -8.53 5.00
N ARG A 191 -11.31 -9.76 4.61
CA ARG A 191 -11.33 -10.93 5.51
C ARG A 191 -10.31 -11.96 5.06
N VAL A 192 -9.55 -12.48 6.02
CA VAL A 192 -8.68 -13.64 5.77
C VAL A 192 -9.53 -14.89 5.87
N ASN A 193 -9.63 -15.62 4.75
CA ASN A 193 -10.21 -16.96 4.76
C ASN A 193 -9.16 -17.91 5.33
N VAL A 194 -9.11 -18.06 6.65
CA VAL A 194 -8.26 -19.05 7.29
C VAL A 194 -8.93 -20.41 7.08
N THR A 195 -8.52 -21.16 6.06
CA THR A 195 -8.64 -22.61 6.12
C THR A 195 -7.59 -23.05 7.15
N ALA A 196 -8.00 -23.10 8.42
CA ALA A 196 -7.14 -23.57 9.48
C ALA A 196 -6.81 -25.04 9.19
N ILE A 197 -5.66 -25.29 8.59
CA ILE A 197 -5.02 -26.60 8.67
C ILE A 197 -4.25 -26.52 9.99
N PRO A 198 -4.65 -27.27 11.04
CA PRO A 198 -3.90 -27.30 12.28
C PRO A 198 -2.59 -28.04 12.03
N ILE A 199 -1.56 -27.32 11.59
CA ILE A 199 -0.20 -27.84 11.48
C ILE A 199 0.61 -27.23 12.64
N PRO A 200 1.22 -28.04 13.51
CA PRO A 200 1.90 -27.57 14.72
C PRO A 200 3.29 -26.97 14.44
N MET A 201 3.47 -26.23 13.35
CA MET A 201 4.67 -25.42 13.07
C MET A 201 4.34 -24.20 12.22
N ALA A 202 4.91 -23.05 12.58
CA ALA A 202 4.77 -21.79 11.84
C ALA A 202 5.51 -21.87 10.49
N CYS A 203 4.76 -22.10 9.42
CA CYS A 203 5.28 -22.07 8.06
C CYS A 203 4.71 -20.85 7.33
N SER A 204 5.50 -19.78 7.24
CA SER A 204 5.20 -18.66 6.34
C SER A 204 5.68 -19.02 4.93
N PRO A 205 4.90 -18.77 3.86
CA PRO A 205 5.34 -18.97 2.47
C PRO A 205 6.58 -18.15 2.08
N ALA A 206 7.01 -17.22 2.92
CA ALA A 206 8.22 -16.40 2.72
C ALA A 206 9.56 -17.17 2.92
N PHE A 207 9.52 -18.49 3.14
CA PHE A 207 10.70 -19.34 3.38
C PHE A 207 10.92 -20.45 2.35
N GLU A 208 10.21 -20.45 1.21
CA GLU A 208 10.67 -21.23 0.06
C GLU A 208 11.78 -20.44 -0.64
N GLY A 209 12.98 -21.04 -0.66
CA GLY A 209 14.23 -20.46 -1.16
C GLY A 209 14.25 -20.18 -2.66
#